data_AF-A0A8J2QZM9-F1
#
_entry.id   AF-A0A8J2QZM9-F1
#
_cell.length_a   1.000
_cell.length_b   1.000
_cell.length_c   1.000
_cell.angle_alpha   90.00
_cell.angle_beta   90.00
_cell.angle_gamma   90.00
#
_symmetry.space_group_name_H-M   'P 1'
#
loop_
_entity.id
_entity.type
_entity.pdbx_description
1 polymer ?
#
loop_
_entity_poly.entity_id
_entity_poly.type
_entity_poly.pdbx_seq_one_letter_code
_entity_poly.pdbx_strand_id
1 'polypeptide(L)'
;MGDFCIPLALKWRTLIHDWSPALLKFYLNAFQMTLPDQSNLVRWGKGTEKTCYICGKAVGTAKHLLVGCKVLLDSGQYSRRHDRVLEIIRFVREGTRAIKSSVKPYSILKAASDWTIMMDTERNLDSGGERITRYR
;
A
#
# COMPACT_ATOMS: atom_id res chain seq x y z
N MET A 1 9.37 8.13 -23.87
CA MET A 1 8.17 8.46 -23.06
C MET A 1 7.32 7.20 -23.10
N GLY A 2 7.34 6.42 -22.02
CA GLY A 2 6.92 5.02 -22.03
C GLY A 2 5.46 4.83 -21.66
N ASP A 3 4.67 4.33 -22.60
CA ASP A 3 3.29 3.86 -22.44
C ASP A 3 3.17 2.54 -21.64
N PHE A 4 4.14 2.24 -20.76
CA PHE A 4 4.25 0.95 -20.05
C PHE A 4 3.83 1.00 -18.59
N CYS A 5 2.88 1.89 -18.28
CA CYS A 5 2.03 1.76 -17.09
C CYS A 5 0.59 1.77 -17.57
N ILE A 6 0.17 0.72 -18.29
CA ILE A 6 -1.26 0.48 -18.50
C ILE A 6 -1.85 0.42 -17.08
N PRO A 7 -2.68 1.39 -16.66
CA PRO A 7 -3.34 1.30 -15.37
C PRO A 7 -4.08 -0.03 -15.41
N LEU A 8 -3.92 -0.85 -14.37
CA LEU A 8 -4.72 -2.06 -14.18
C LEU A 8 -6.13 -1.73 -14.66
N ALA A 9 -6.63 -2.35 -15.73
CA ALA A 9 -7.87 -1.88 -16.35
C ALA A 9 -8.97 -1.89 -15.27
N LEU A 10 -9.26 -0.72 -14.69
CA LEU A 10 -10.07 -0.56 -13.50
C LEU A 10 -11.52 -0.75 -13.91
N LYS A 11 -11.92 -2.01 -14.07
CA LYS A 11 -13.29 -2.37 -14.37
C LYS A 11 -14.07 -2.28 -13.06
N TRP A 12 -15.19 -1.58 -13.08
CA TRP A 12 -16.13 -1.51 -11.95
C TRP A 12 -16.45 -2.87 -11.37
N ARG A 13 -16.60 -3.89 -12.22
CA ARG A 13 -16.81 -5.28 -11.81
C ARG A 13 -15.72 -5.76 -10.86
N THR A 14 -14.46 -5.53 -11.19
CA THR A 14 -13.31 -6.00 -10.40
C THR A 14 -13.20 -5.24 -9.08
N LEU A 15 -13.39 -3.92 -9.11
CA LEU A 15 -13.38 -3.11 -7.90
C LEU A 15 -14.48 -3.54 -6.92
N ILE A 16 -15.68 -3.79 -7.41
CA ILE A 16 -16.85 -4.07 -6.56
C ILE A 16 -16.86 -5.53 -6.09
N HIS A 17 -16.54 -6.48 -6.97
CA HIS A 17 -16.75 -7.91 -6.71
C HIS A 17 -15.48 -8.65 -6.30
N ASP A 18 -14.31 -8.23 -6.76
CA ASP A 18 -13.08 -9.01 -6.60
C ASP A 18 -12.17 -8.44 -5.49
N TRP A 19 -12.26 -7.14 -5.21
CA TRP A 19 -11.41 -6.48 -4.23
C TRP A 19 -12.03 -6.46 -2.83
N SER A 20 -11.17 -6.68 -1.83
CA SER A 20 -11.54 -6.44 -0.44
C SER A 20 -11.60 -4.93 -0.16
N PRO A 21 -12.41 -4.49 0.82
CA PRO A 21 -12.43 -3.09 1.24
C PRO A 21 -11.05 -2.56 1.62
N ALA A 22 -10.23 -3.38 2.30
CA ALA A 22 -8.87 -3.03 2.68
C ALA A 22 -7.96 -2.81 1.46
N LEU A 23 -8.05 -3.67 0.45
CA LEU A 23 -7.28 -3.54 -0.78
C LEU A 23 -7.68 -2.29 -1.57
N LEU A 24 -8.99 -2.03 -1.69
CA LEU A 24 -9.47 -0.82 -2.35
C LEU A 24 -9.02 0.44 -1.60
N LYS A 25 -9.17 0.47 -0.28
CA LYS A 25 -8.72 1.57 0.57
C LYS A 25 -7.23 1.85 0.37
N PHE A 26 -6.41 0.81 0.45
CA PHE A 26 -4.96 0.92 0.20
C PHE A 26 -4.67 1.51 -1.18
N TYR A 27 -5.32 0.98 -2.23
CA TYR A 27 -5.10 1.44 -3.61
C TYR A 27 -5.46 2.92 -3.79
N LEU A 28 -6.63 3.34 -3.28
CA LEU A 28 -7.08 4.73 -3.38
C LEU A 28 -6.12 5.68 -2.64
N ASN A 29 -5.71 5.31 -1.42
CA ASN A 29 -4.75 6.10 -0.65
C ASN A 29 -3.36 6.14 -1.33
N ALA A 30 -2.92 5.04 -1.94
CA ALA A 30 -1.67 4.99 -2.68
C ALA A 30 -1.71 5.90 -3.92
N PHE A 31 -2.81 5.85 -4.68
CA PHE A 31 -3.02 6.67 -5.87
C PHE A 31 -3.03 8.17 -5.53
N GLN A 32 -3.68 8.55 -4.42
CA GLN A 32 -3.76 9.94 -3.97
C GLN A 32 -2.55 10.40 -3.15
N MET A 33 -1.56 9.53 -2.92
CA MET A 33 -0.40 9.81 -2.07
C MET A 33 -0.79 10.20 -0.63
N THR A 34 -1.90 9.65 -0.13
CA THR A 34 -2.45 9.84 1.22
C THR A 34 -2.25 8.60 2.10
N LEU A 35 -1.29 7.75 1.77
CA LEU A 35 -0.88 6.65 2.65
C LEU A 35 -0.32 7.20 3.97
N PRO A 36 -0.36 6.41 5.06
CA PRO A 36 0.22 6.78 6.35
C PRO A 36 1.76 6.78 6.31
N ASP A 37 2.33 7.72 5.57
CA ASP A 37 3.76 8.07 5.63
C ASP A 37 4.02 9.16 6.66
N GLN A 38 5.27 9.38 7.00
CA GLN A 38 5.64 10.25 8.11
C GLN A 38 5.26 11.72 7.87
N SER A 39 5.26 12.16 6.60
CA SER A 39 4.78 13.50 6.25
C SER A 39 3.27 13.63 6.44
N ASN A 40 2.52 12.62 6.01
CA ASN A 40 1.06 12.60 6.13
C ASN A 40 0.62 12.44 7.58
N LEU A 41 1.31 11.63 8.38
CA LEU A 41 1.02 11.48 9.82
C LEU A 41 1.14 12.82 10.56
N VAL A 42 2.19 13.60 10.27
CA VAL A 42 2.31 14.97 10.83
C VAL A 42 1.22 15.88 10.31
N ARG A 43 0.91 15.82 9.01
CA ARG A 43 -0.18 16.61 8.40
C ARG A 43 -1.53 16.35 9.08
N TRP A 44 -1.78 15.11 9.47
CA TRP A 44 -3.00 14.68 10.15
C TRP A 44 -2.99 14.89 11.67
N GLY A 45 -1.96 15.53 12.22
CA GLY A 45 -1.81 15.74 13.66
C GLY A 45 -1.54 14.46 14.46
N LYS A 46 -1.17 13.35 13.80
CA LYS A 46 -0.87 12.05 14.42
C LYS A 46 0.63 11.77 14.57
N GLY A 47 1.47 12.66 14.08
CA GLY A 47 2.92 12.58 14.15
C GLY A 47 3.53 13.90 14.61
N THR A 48 4.70 13.82 15.24
CA THR A 48 5.44 15.00 15.71
C THR A 48 6.58 15.39 14.76
N GLU A 49 7.20 14.40 14.11
CA GLU A 49 8.37 14.61 13.28
C GLU A 49 8.14 14.09 11.87
N LYS A 50 8.42 14.94 10.86
CA LYS A 50 8.22 14.60 9.43
C LYS A 50 9.48 14.05 8.75
N THR A 51 10.63 14.01 9.44
CA THR A 51 11.92 13.56 8.90
C THR A 51 11.88 12.04 8.70
N CYS A 52 12.57 11.50 7.71
CA CYS A 52 12.60 10.05 7.51
C CYS A 52 13.26 9.35 8.71
N TYR A 53 12.53 8.47 9.41
CA TYR A 53 13.09 7.70 10.54
C TYR A 53 14.28 6.79 10.20
N ILE A 54 14.54 6.54 8.91
CA ILE A 54 15.64 5.68 8.45
C ILE A 54 16.91 6.50 8.18
N CYS A 55 16.80 7.57 7.39
CA CYS A 55 17.97 8.35 7.00
C CYS A 55 18.17 9.63 7.81
N GLY A 56 17.14 10.12 8.50
CA GLY A 56 17.15 11.38 9.26
C GLY A 56 17.34 12.66 8.45
N LYS A 57 17.44 12.57 7.11
CA LYS A 57 17.93 13.69 6.27
C LYS A 57 16.84 14.39 5.43
N ALA A 58 15.81 13.66 5.02
CA ALA A 58 14.77 14.17 4.13
C ALA A 58 13.38 13.99 4.77
N VAL A 59 12.35 14.61 4.19
CA VAL A 59 10.96 14.37 4.61
C VAL A 59 10.56 12.93 4.29
N GLY A 60 10.02 12.21 5.28
CA GLY A 60 9.62 10.81 5.20
C GLY A 60 8.32 10.58 4.43
N THR A 61 8.24 11.06 3.19
CA THR A 61 7.13 10.77 2.27
C THR A 61 7.16 9.33 1.77
N ALA A 62 6.02 8.79 1.34
CA ALA A 62 5.96 7.46 0.72
C ALA A 62 6.94 7.34 -0.46
N LYS A 63 7.07 8.38 -1.29
CA LYS A 63 8.03 8.43 -2.41
C LYS A 63 9.48 8.32 -1.93
N HIS A 64 9.84 9.05 -0.86
CA HIS A 64 11.18 8.96 -0.29
C HIS A 64 11.45 7.55 0.26
N LEU A 65 10.53 6.99 1.04
CA LEU A 65 10.67 5.66 1.63
C LEU A 65 10.79 4.56 0.57
N LEU A 66 10.00 4.62 -0.51
CA LEU A 66 9.96 3.56 -1.51
C LEU A 66 11.04 3.64 -2.58
N VAL A 67 11.57 4.82 -2.89
CA VAL A 67 12.52 4.99 -4.01
C VAL A 67 13.65 5.99 -3.73
N GLY A 68 13.45 6.96 -2.82
CA GLY A 68 14.35 8.11 -2.67
C GLY A 68 15.33 8.07 -1.50
N CYS A 69 15.31 7.04 -0.65
CA CYS A 69 16.11 6.98 0.56
C CYS A 69 17.47 6.34 0.27
N LYS A 70 18.55 7.13 0.35
CA LYS A 70 19.92 6.65 0.15
C LYS A 70 20.31 5.52 1.10
N VAL A 71 19.93 5.61 2.38
CA VAL A 71 20.24 4.55 3.36
C VAL A 71 19.55 3.23 2.99
N LEU A 72 18.31 3.27 2.50
CA LEU A 72 17.62 2.07 2.01
C LEU A 72 18.21 1.52 0.72
N LEU A 73 18.69 2.40 -0.16
CA LEU A 73 19.39 2.01 -1.38
C LEU A 73 20.70 1.31 -1.04
N ASP A 74 21.55 1.94 -0.23
CA ASP A 74 22.88 1.44 0.12
C ASP A 74 22.81 0.13 0.93
N SER A 75 21.75 -0.05 1.72
CA SER A 75 21.49 -1.30 2.45
C SER A 75 20.87 -2.42 1.59
N GLY A 76 20.60 -2.18 0.30
CA GLY A 76 20.03 -3.16 -0.62
C GLY A 76 18.57 -3.51 -0.34
N GLN A 77 17.85 -2.70 0.45
CA GLN A 77 16.49 -3.00 0.87
C GLN A 77 15.48 -2.87 -0.26
N TYR A 78 15.75 -2.03 -1.27
CA TYR A 78 14.91 -1.94 -2.45
C TYR A 78 14.92 -3.23 -3.27
N SER A 79 16.10 -3.80 -3.53
CA SER A 79 16.21 -5.10 -4.20
C SER A 79 15.49 -6.19 -3.43
N ARG A 80 15.70 -6.27 -2.10
CA ARG A 80 14.99 -7.25 -1.26
C ARG A 80 13.47 -7.13 -1.33
N ARG A 81 12.93 -5.91 -1.32
CA ARG A 81 11.48 -5.68 -1.45
C ARG A 81 10.97 -6.11 -2.82
N HIS A 82 11.71 -5.81 -3.89
CA HIS A 82 11.34 -6.23 -5.24
C HIS A 82 11.43 -7.75 -5.41
N ASP A 83 12.50 -8.38 -4.93
CA ASP A 83 12.69 -9.83 -4.99
C ASP A 83 11.58 -10.58 -4.23
N ARG A 84 11.18 -10.06 -3.07
CA ARG A 84 10.02 -10.59 -2.32
C ARG A 84 8.72 -10.53 -3.12
N VAL A 85 8.49 -9.46 -3.87
CA VAL A 85 7.29 -9.36 -4.74
C VAL A 85 7.36 -10.40 -5.85
N LEU A 86 8.55 -10.66 -6.40
CA LEU A 86 8.76 -11.71 -7.41
C LEU A 86 8.54 -13.12 -6.85
N GLU A 87 8.84 -13.37 -5.57
CA GLU A 87 8.52 -14.65 -4.91
C GLU A 87 7.00 -14.89 -4.80
N ILE A 88 6.24 -13.82 -4.51
CA ILE A 88 4.77 -13.88 -4.37
C ILE A 88 4.12 -14.04 -5.74
N ILE A 89 4.61 -13.31 -6.74
CA ILE A 89 4.24 -13.51 -8.15
C ILE A 89 4.99 -14.75 -8.62
N ARG A 90 4.60 -15.94 -8.13
CA ARG A 90 5.02 -17.20 -8.72
C ARG A 90 4.88 -17.03 -10.23
N PHE A 91 6.00 -17.02 -10.94
CA PHE A 91 6.02 -17.02 -12.40
C PHE A 91 5.11 -18.17 -12.83
N VAL A 92 3.92 -17.82 -13.30
CA VAL A 92 3.04 -18.76 -13.97
C VAL A 92 3.84 -19.14 -15.21
N ARG A 93 4.46 -20.33 -15.21
CA ARG A 93 5.10 -20.87 -16.42
C ARG A 93 4.04 -20.82 -17.51
N GLU A 94 4.40 -20.31 -18.68
CA GLU A 94 3.52 -20.33 -19.86
C GLU A 94 2.87 -21.71 -19.98
N GLY A 95 1.53 -21.75 -19.94
CA GLY A 95 0.75 -22.99 -19.98
C GLY A 95 0.19 -23.49 -18.64
N THR A 96 0.60 -22.95 -17.49
CA THR A 96 -0.06 -23.24 -16.21
C THR A 96 -1.27 -22.34 -15.98
N ARG A 97 -2.48 -22.92 -15.90
CA ARG A 97 -3.68 -22.16 -15.52
C ARG A 97 -3.64 -21.89 -14.01
N ALA A 98 -3.86 -20.64 -13.60
CA ALA A 98 -4.02 -20.30 -12.20
C ALA A 98 -5.10 -21.19 -11.58
N ILE A 99 -4.76 -21.92 -10.51
CA ILE A 99 -5.73 -22.68 -9.73
C ILE A 99 -6.69 -21.65 -9.16
N LYS A 100 -7.96 -21.73 -9.54
CA LYS A 100 -9.01 -20.88 -8.96
C LYS A 100 -9.03 -21.19 -7.47
N SER A 101 -8.60 -20.26 -6.63
CA SER A 101 -8.79 -20.38 -5.19
C SER A 101 -10.30 -20.47 -4.94
N SER A 102 -10.73 -21.48 -4.16
CA SER A 102 -12.13 -21.63 -3.74
C SER A 102 -12.53 -20.61 -2.67
N VAL A 103 -11.56 -19.81 -2.22
CA VAL A 103 -11.78 -18.72 -1.26
C VAL A 103 -12.68 -17.70 -1.95
N LYS A 104 -13.93 -17.61 -1.48
CA LYS A 104 -14.85 -16.57 -1.94
C LYS A 104 -14.15 -15.21 -1.71
N PRO A 105 -13.95 -14.39 -2.75
CA PRO A 105 -13.34 -13.09 -2.56
C PRO A 105 -14.21 -12.29 -1.60
N TYR A 106 -13.58 -11.66 -0.61
CA TYR A 106 -14.21 -10.64 0.21
C TYR A 106 -14.59 -9.49 -0.74
N SER A 107 -15.83 -9.48 -1.22
CA SER A 107 -16.36 -8.40 -2.06
C SER A 107 -16.77 -7.23 -1.18
N ILE A 108 -16.57 -6.01 -1.68
CA ILE A 108 -17.03 -4.77 -1.04
C ILE A 108 -18.53 -4.85 -0.70
N LEU A 109 -19.35 -5.37 -1.61
CA LEU A 109 -20.80 -5.49 -1.40
C LEU A 109 -21.18 -6.38 -0.21
N LYS A 110 -20.30 -7.29 0.20
CA LYS A 110 -20.55 -8.20 1.33
C LYS A 110 -20.01 -7.67 2.65
N ALA A 111 -19.04 -6.77 2.60
CA ALA A 111 -18.33 -6.28 3.79
C ALA A 111 -18.76 -4.86 4.18
N ALA A 112 -19.29 -4.06 3.25
CA ALA A 112 -19.73 -2.70 3.55
C ALA A 112 -21.02 -2.71 4.39
N SER A 113 -20.93 -2.21 5.63
CA SER A 113 -22.09 -2.02 6.52
C SER A 113 -22.76 -0.65 6.32
N ASP A 114 -22.05 0.33 5.77
CA ASP A 114 -22.44 1.75 5.80
C ASP A 114 -22.14 2.51 4.49
N TRP A 115 -21.86 1.80 3.39
CA TRP A 115 -21.48 2.35 2.07
C TRP A 115 -20.37 3.41 2.10
N THR A 116 -19.65 3.53 3.23
CA THR A 116 -18.67 4.58 3.45
C THR A 116 -17.29 4.00 3.19
N ILE A 117 -16.68 4.41 2.07
CA ILE A 117 -15.28 4.08 1.80
C ILE A 117 -14.43 5.08 2.57
N MET A 118 -13.89 4.63 3.71
CA MET A 118 -12.95 5.41 4.48
C MET A 118 -11.64 5.57 3.71
N MET A 119 -11.52 6.66 2.96
CA MET A 119 -10.20 7.24 2.67
C MET A 119 -9.54 7.53 4.02
N ASP A 120 -8.24 7.25 4.17
CA ASP A 120 -7.54 7.60 5.41
C ASP A 120 -7.45 9.12 5.52
N THR A 121 -8.47 9.68 6.15
CA THR A 121 -8.56 11.07 6.56
C THR A 121 -8.68 11.03 8.08
N GLU A 122 -7.84 11.83 8.74
CA GLU A 122 -7.64 12.13 10.17
C GLU A 122 -8.50 11.40 11.22
N ARG A 123 -9.82 11.28 11.02
CA ARG A 123 -10.80 10.65 11.92
C ARG A 123 -10.66 9.13 12.12
N ASN A 124 -10.08 8.37 11.17
CA ASN A 124 -10.16 6.89 11.21
C ASN A 124 -8.90 6.15 11.67
N LEU A 125 -7.82 6.86 11.99
CA LEU A 125 -6.60 6.23 12.53
C LEU A 125 -6.62 6.14 14.07
N ASP A 126 -7.75 6.35 14.72
CA ASP A 126 -7.89 6.35 16.20
C ASP A 126 -8.45 5.03 16.78
N SER A 127 -8.63 3.99 15.97
CA SER A 127 -9.14 2.70 16.42
C SER A 127 -8.11 1.60 16.21
N GLY A 128 -7.14 1.50 17.13
CA GLY A 128 -6.25 0.35 17.25
C GLY A 128 -4.80 0.75 17.46
N GLY A 129 -4.42 0.95 18.73
CA GLY A 129 -3.03 1.11 19.12
C GLY A 129 -2.23 -0.18 18.90
N GLU A 130 -1.81 -0.44 17.67
CA GLU A 130 -0.66 -1.31 17.41
C GLU A 130 0.61 -0.46 17.45
N ARG A 131 1.25 -0.55 18.62
CA ARG A 131 2.64 -0.15 18.85
C ARG A 131 3.48 -0.67 17.68
N ILE A 132 3.93 0.23 16.81
CA ILE A 132 4.99 -0.07 15.84
C ILE A 132 6.21 -0.43 16.68
N THR A 133 6.46 -1.73 16.86
CA THR A 133 7.67 -2.23 17.48
C THR A 133 8.84 -1.74 16.64
N ARG A 134 9.72 -0.95 17.28
CA ARG A 134 11.01 -0.55 16.72
C ARG A 134 11.73 -1.81 16.28
N TYR A 135 11.97 -1.97 14.97
CA TYR A 135 12.96 -2.92 14.49
C TYR A 135 14.32 -2.41 14.95
N ARG A 136 14.92 -3.17 15.88
CA ARG A 136 16.32 -3.05 16.28
C ARG A 136 17.20 -3.81 15.31
#